data_AF-A0A0B1RT43-F1
#
_entry.id   AF-A0A0B1RT43-F1
#
_cell.length_a   1.000
_cell.length_b   1.000
_cell.length_c   1.000
_cell.angle_alpha   90.00
_cell.angle_beta   90.00
_cell.angle_gamma   90.00
#
_symmetry.space_group_name_H-M   'P 1'
#
loop_
_entity.id
_entity.type
_entity.pdbx_description
1 polymer ?
#
loop_
_entity_poly.entity_id
_entity_poly.type
_entity_poly.pdbx_seq_one_letter_code
_entity_poly.pdbx_strand_id
1 'polypeptide(L)'
;MLWRIFVIAAVCLHGASAKDPEKESQALMERFAPEDMWQFSSSLNEKDFQVFSTILKEDPFLEFKSAKEYVDKLRQKSTTLAEKMKKTTDAIHNKIMQLEPESQTFAKELLEDNFKTSPNETRAKQRKEMILYFMDKYAAMSAKAKNAFGQKFPRLAASFSDPALRTAITAIN
;
A
#
# COMPACT_ATOMS: atom_id res chain seq x y z
N MET A 1 8.49 -3.70 -8.91
CA MET A 1 7.11 -3.44 -9.43
C MET A 1 6.19 -3.18 -8.26
N LEU A 2 5.46 -2.07 -8.29
CA LEU A 2 4.83 -1.40 -7.15
C LEU A 2 3.51 -2.03 -6.66
N TRP A 3 3.56 -3.27 -6.19
CA TRP A 3 2.36 -4.05 -5.86
C TRP A 3 1.49 -3.48 -4.74
N ARG A 4 2.09 -2.89 -3.70
CA ARG A 4 1.39 -2.47 -2.47
C ARG A 4 0.50 -1.24 -2.64
N ILE A 5 0.80 -0.46 -3.65
CA ILE A 5 -0.01 0.65 -4.14
C ILE A 5 -1.43 0.16 -4.52
N PHE A 6 -1.55 -1.02 -5.09
CA PHE A 6 -2.82 -1.59 -5.53
C PHE A 6 -3.65 -2.15 -4.37
N VAL A 7 -2.98 -2.67 -3.33
CA VAL A 7 -3.61 -3.14 -2.09
C VAL A 7 -4.30 -1.98 -1.38
N ILE A 8 -3.65 -0.83 -1.34
CA ILE A 8 -4.19 0.40 -0.73
C ILE A 8 -5.37 0.94 -1.53
N ALA A 9 -5.31 0.91 -2.86
CA ALA A 9 -6.45 1.27 -3.71
C ALA A 9 -7.66 0.34 -3.49
N ALA A 10 -7.46 -0.96 -3.26
CA ALA A 10 -8.54 -1.91 -2.96
C ALA A 10 -9.10 -1.76 -1.54
N VAL A 11 -8.24 -1.37 -0.58
CA VAL A 11 -8.57 -1.06 0.82
C VAL A 11 -9.45 0.19 0.93
N CYS A 12 -9.24 1.23 0.12
CA CYS A 12 -10.10 2.43 0.18
C CYS A 12 -11.55 2.23 -0.32
N LEU A 13 -11.90 1.03 -0.84
CA LEU A 13 -13.21 0.75 -1.48
C LEU A 13 -14.20 -0.04 -0.62
N HIS A 14 -13.83 -0.49 0.59
CA HIS A 14 -14.71 -1.30 1.43
C HIS A 14 -15.26 -0.50 2.62
N GLY A 15 -16.59 -0.37 2.65
CA GLY A 15 -17.35 0.44 3.62
C GLY A 15 -17.23 0.00 5.08
N ALA A 16 -17.19 1.01 5.95
CA ALA A 16 -16.91 0.95 7.39
C ALA A 16 -17.95 0.21 8.26
N SER A 17 -17.50 -0.41 9.35
CA SER A 17 -18.26 -0.75 10.56
C SER A 17 -17.26 -0.96 11.71
N ALA A 18 -17.49 -0.35 12.87
CA ALA A 18 -16.45 -0.02 13.84
C ALA A 18 -16.03 -1.13 14.83
N LYS A 19 -16.23 -2.42 14.53
CA LYS A 19 -15.92 -3.54 15.47
C LYS A 19 -15.30 -4.79 14.82
N ASP A 20 -14.78 -4.67 13.60
CA ASP A 20 -14.20 -5.78 12.85
C ASP A 20 -12.67 -5.59 12.74
N PRO A 21 -11.84 -6.50 13.28
CA PRO A 21 -10.37 -6.44 13.17
C PRO A 21 -9.87 -6.28 11.74
N GLU A 22 -10.59 -6.82 10.75
CA GLU A 22 -10.24 -6.66 9.35
C GLU A 22 -10.44 -5.20 8.88
N LYS A 23 -11.50 -4.53 9.35
CA LYS A 23 -11.77 -3.12 9.04
C LYS A 23 -10.82 -2.17 9.76
N GLU A 24 -10.42 -2.48 10.99
CA GLU A 24 -9.40 -1.71 11.70
C GLU A 24 -8.03 -1.83 11.00
N SER A 25 -7.63 -3.04 10.61
CA SER A 25 -6.39 -3.23 9.82
C SER A 25 -6.46 -2.49 8.48
N GLN A 26 -7.65 -2.42 7.87
CA GLN A 26 -7.88 -1.74 6.60
C GLN A 26 -7.69 -0.22 6.76
N ALA A 27 -8.32 0.41 7.76
CA ALA A 27 -8.15 1.84 8.04
C ALA A 27 -6.68 2.20 8.34
N LEU A 28 -5.92 1.29 8.96
CA LEU A 28 -4.49 1.47 9.21
C LEU A 28 -3.67 1.40 7.92
N MET A 29 -3.99 0.48 7.00
CA MET A 29 -3.31 0.39 5.70
C MET A 29 -3.40 1.70 4.89
N GLU A 30 -4.50 2.45 5.01
CA GLU A 30 -4.66 3.75 4.35
C GLU A 30 -3.70 4.85 4.85
N ARG A 31 -3.18 4.71 6.08
CA ARG A 31 -2.16 5.60 6.62
C ARG A 31 -0.81 5.36 5.94
N PHE A 32 -0.52 4.11 5.58
CA PHE A 32 0.71 3.70 4.89
C PHE A 32 0.60 3.75 3.36
N ALA A 33 -0.24 4.67 2.86
CA ALA A 33 -0.42 4.99 1.46
C ALA A 33 0.44 6.19 1.01
N PRO A 34 1.17 6.10 -0.12
CA PRO A 34 1.69 7.28 -0.79
C PRO A 34 0.56 8.23 -1.19
N GLU A 35 0.84 9.54 -1.22
CA GLU A 35 -0.13 10.56 -1.65
C GLU A 35 -0.66 10.32 -3.07
N ASP A 36 0.21 9.85 -3.96
CA ASP A 36 -0.14 9.49 -5.34
C ASP A 36 -1.29 8.46 -5.39
N MET A 37 -1.41 7.60 -4.37
CA MET A 37 -2.50 6.64 -4.27
C MET A 37 -3.83 7.26 -3.87
N TRP A 38 -3.79 8.28 -3.03
CA TRP A 38 -4.97 9.07 -2.69
C TRP A 38 -5.46 9.89 -3.89
N GLN A 39 -4.53 10.42 -4.68
CA GLN A 39 -4.86 11.10 -5.93
C GLN A 39 -5.44 10.13 -6.96
N PHE A 40 -4.87 8.93 -7.06
CA PHE A 40 -5.42 7.87 -7.90
C PHE A 40 -6.85 7.51 -7.48
N SER A 41 -7.10 7.22 -6.20
CA SER A 41 -8.44 6.85 -5.72
C SER A 41 -9.45 7.97 -5.95
N SER A 42 -9.05 9.23 -5.76
CA SER A 42 -9.88 10.41 -6.04
C SER A 42 -10.18 10.61 -7.53
N SER A 43 -9.38 10.03 -8.42
CA SER A 43 -9.56 10.11 -9.88
C SER A 43 -10.49 9.02 -10.46
N LEU A 44 -10.95 8.09 -9.61
CA LEU A 44 -11.81 6.99 -10.00
C LEU A 44 -13.26 7.44 -10.08
N ASN A 45 -13.97 6.97 -11.11
CA ASN A 45 -15.41 7.13 -11.23
C ASN A 45 -16.14 5.85 -10.82
N GLU A 46 -17.48 5.89 -10.80
CA GLU A 46 -18.31 4.73 -10.45
C GLU A 46 -17.99 3.48 -11.28
N LYS A 47 -17.75 3.62 -12.59
CA LYS A 47 -17.42 2.48 -13.45
C LYS A 47 -16.07 1.86 -13.08
N ASP A 48 -15.09 2.69 -12.73
CA ASP A 48 -13.79 2.24 -12.27
C ASP A 48 -13.93 1.45 -10.96
N PHE A 49 -14.76 1.93 -10.02
CA PHE A 49 -15.06 1.21 -8.78
C PHE A 49 -15.76 -0.13 -9.01
N GLN A 50 -16.70 -0.22 -9.94
CA GLN A 50 -17.37 -1.48 -10.29
C GLN A 50 -16.40 -2.52 -10.86
N VAL A 51 -15.41 -2.08 -11.66
CA VAL A 51 -14.35 -2.96 -12.16
C VAL A 51 -13.52 -3.52 -11.01
N PHE A 52 -13.08 -2.68 -10.07
CA PHE A 52 -12.34 -3.14 -8.89
C PHE A 52 -13.15 -4.10 -8.03
N SER A 53 -14.42 -3.79 -7.77
CA SER A 53 -15.32 -4.66 -7.00
C SER A 53 -15.46 -6.04 -7.66
N THR A 54 -15.60 -6.07 -8.98
CA THR A 54 -15.71 -7.33 -9.73
C THR A 54 -14.43 -8.15 -9.61
N ILE A 55 -13.27 -7.53 -9.80
CA ILE A 55 -11.97 -8.19 -9.70
C ILE A 55 -11.75 -8.76 -8.29
N LEU A 56 -12.09 -8.01 -7.24
CA LEU A 56 -11.92 -8.45 -5.85
C LEU A 56 -12.89 -9.56 -5.45
N LYS A 57 -14.11 -9.58 -6.02
CA LYS A 57 -15.04 -10.71 -5.85
C LYS A 57 -14.54 -11.98 -6.52
N GLU A 58 -13.94 -11.86 -7.70
CA GLU A 58 -13.35 -12.98 -8.44
C GLU A 58 -12.05 -13.50 -7.79
N ASP A 59 -11.32 -12.64 -7.08
CA ASP A 59 -10.06 -13.00 -6.44
C ASP A 59 -9.83 -12.23 -5.12
N PRO A 60 -10.41 -12.71 -4.00
CA PRO A 60 -10.36 -12.01 -2.71
C PRO A 60 -8.97 -11.89 -2.09
N PHE A 61 -8.01 -12.70 -2.55
CA PHE A 61 -6.60 -12.70 -2.11
C PHE A 61 -5.68 -12.05 -3.14
N LEU A 62 -6.25 -11.32 -4.10
CA LEU A 62 -5.50 -10.62 -5.12
C LEU A 62 -4.54 -9.58 -4.52
N GLU A 63 -4.66 -9.17 -3.26
CA GLU A 63 -3.67 -8.29 -2.59
C GLU A 63 -2.35 -8.99 -2.22
N PHE A 64 -2.28 -10.33 -2.30
CA PHE A 64 -1.09 -11.13 -1.95
C PHE A 64 -0.39 -11.79 -3.16
N LYS A 65 -0.95 -11.62 -4.36
CA LYS A 65 -0.40 -12.10 -5.63
C LYS A 65 0.71 -11.18 -6.18
N SER A 66 1.12 -11.35 -7.44
CA SER A 66 2.16 -10.50 -8.04
C SER A 66 1.60 -9.30 -8.82
N ALA A 67 2.34 -8.18 -8.83
CA ALA A 67 2.05 -6.97 -9.63
C ALA A 67 1.59 -7.23 -11.06
N LYS A 68 2.24 -8.18 -11.71
CA LYS A 68 1.92 -8.55 -13.08
C LYS A 68 0.51 -9.13 -13.19
N GLU A 69 0.14 -10.07 -12.32
CA GLU A 69 -1.16 -10.74 -12.38
C GLU A 69 -2.34 -9.76 -12.19
N TYR A 70 -2.21 -8.77 -11.32
CA TYR A 70 -3.25 -7.75 -11.14
C TYR A 70 -3.36 -6.81 -12.33
N VAL A 71 -2.23 -6.32 -12.84
CA VAL A 71 -2.25 -5.41 -14.00
C VAL A 71 -2.85 -6.12 -15.21
N ASP A 72 -2.54 -7.40 -15.40
CA ASP A 72 -3.12 -8.20 -16.48
C ASP A 72 -4.63 -8.39 -16.27
N LYS A 73 -5.09 -8.71 -15.05
CA LYS A 73 -6.54 -8.77 -14.72
C LYS A 73 -7.25 -7.43 -14.90
N LEU A 74 -6.62 -6.34 -14.46
CA LEU A 74 -7.17 -4.99 -14.58
C LEU A 74 -7.32 -4.61 -16.05
N ARG A 75 -6.29 -4.91 -16.87
CA ARG A 75 -6.30 -4.63 -18.31
C ARG A 75 -7.35 -5.45 -19.05
N GLN A 76 -7.63 -6.69 -18.62
CA GLN A 76 -8.70 -7.51 -19.17
C GLN A 76 -10.10 -6.92 -18.92
N LYS A 77 -10.31 -6.23 -17.79
CA LYS A 77 -11.61 -5.65 -17.42
C LYS A 77 -11.76 -4.18 -17.85
N SER A 78 -10.69 -3.40 -17.82
CA SER A 78 -10.69 -1.98 -18.20
C SER A 78 -9.28 -1.49 -18.57
N THR A 79 -9.06 -1.24 -19.86
CA THR A 79 -7.81 -0.67 -20.38
C THR A 79 -7.54 0.73 -19.82
N THR A 80 -8.57 1.59 -19.76
CA THR A 80 -8.47 2.94 -19.19
C THR A 80 -8.04 2.91 -17.72
N LEU A 81 -8.59 1.99 -16.92
CA LEU A 81 -8.24 1.88 -15.51
C LEU A 81 -6.81 1.35 -15.34
N ALA A 82 -6.40 0.38 -16.17
CA ALA A 82 -5.04 -0.10 -16.21
C ALA A 82 -4.03 1.00 -16.58
N GLU A 83 -4.39 1.92 -17.47
CA GLU A 83 -3.56 3.08 -17.83
C GLU A 83 -3.44 4.10 -16.70
N LYS A 84 -4.56 4.47 -16.05
CA LYS A 84 -4.55 5.37 -14.86
C LYS A 84 -3.64 4.81 -13.77
N MET A 85 -3.76 3.51 -13.54
CA MET A 85 -3.00 2.81 -12.53
C MET A 85 -1.50 2.73 -12.90
N LYS A 86 -1.19 2.39 -14.17
CA LYS A 86 0.20 2.43 -14.68
C LYS A 86 0.83 3.81 -14.51
N LYS A 87 0.10 4.89 -14.83
CA LYS A 87 0.58 6.26 -14.66
C LYS A 87 0.93 6.56 -13.20
N THR A 88 0.09 6.11 -12.27
CA THR A 88 0.31 6.28 -10.83
C THR A 88 1.53 5.50 -10.36
N THR A 89 1.68 4.24 -10.80
CA THR A 89 2.86 3.44 -10.46
C THR A 89 4.13 4.03 -11.05
N ASP A 90 4.12 4.48 -12.30
CA ASP A 90 5.30 5.08 -12.93
C ASP A 90 5.73 6.35 -12.17
N ALA A 91 4.78 7.17 -11.73
CA ALA A 91 5.06 8.36 -10.93
C ALA A 91 5.74 8.01 -9.60
N ILE A 92 5.25 6.99 -8.90
CA ILE A 92 5.83 6.56 -7.63
C ILE A 92 7.21 5.92 -7.86
N HIS A 93 7.38 5.11 -8.89
CA HIS A 93 8.67 4.51 -9.23
C HIS A 93 9.71 5.59 -9.53
N ASN A 94 9.32 6.62 -10.29
CA ASN A 94 10.19 7.76 -10.56
C ASN A 94 10.60 8.49 -9.28
N LYS A 95 9.69 8.65 -8.30
CA LYS A 95 10.04 9.21 -6.97
C LYS A 95 11.06 8.34 -6.23
N ILE A 96 10.90 7.01 -6.26
CA ILE A 96 11.84 6.05 -5.67
C ILE A 96 13.22 6.17 -6.33
N MET A 97 13.27 6.25 -7.66
CA MET A 97 14.52 6.32 -8.40
C MET A 97 15.30 7.62 -8.16
N GLN A 98 14.63 8.67 -7.66
CA GLN A 98 15.24 9.96 -7.28
C GLN A 98 15.73 10.02 -5.83
N LEU A 99 15.48 8.99 -5.02
CA LEU A 99 15.98 8.92 -3.65
C LEU A 99 17.47 8.59 -3.60
N GLU A 100 18.15 8.97 -2.52
CA GLU A 100 19.51 8.48 -2.26
C GLU A 100 19.51 6.97 -1.93
N PRO A 101 20.66 6.28 -1.99
CA PRO A 101 20.70 4.83 -1.97
C PRO A 101 19.99 4.13 -0.79
N GLU A 102 20.14 4.66 0.43
CA GLU A 102 19.50 4.08 1.63
C GLU A 102 17.96 4.24 1.58
N SER A 103 17.49 5.46 1.34
CA SER A 103 16.07 5.78 1.17
C SER A 103 15.44 5.02 0.00
N GLN A 104 16.17 4.89 -1.10
CA GLN A 104 15.73 4.15 -2.27
C GLN A 104 15.58 2.67 -1.95
N THR A 105 16.54 2.08 -1.22
CA THR A 105 16.48 0.68 -0.81
C THR A 105 15.25 0.42 0.04
N PHE A 106 15.04 1.25 1.07
CA PHE A 106 13.84 1.18 1.89
C PHE A 106 12.55 1.33 1.06
N ALA A 107 12.48 2.32 0.15
CA ALA A 107 11.28 2.57 -0.63
C ALA A 107 11.00 1.44 -1.65
N LYS A 108 12.04 0.82 -2.23
CA LYS A 108 11.91 -0.37 -3.07
C LYS A 108 11.38 -1.55 -2.26
N GLU A 109 11.93 -1.80 -1.08
CA GLU A 109 11.40 -2.87 -0.22
C GLU A 109 9.97 -2.60 0.23
N LEU A 110 9.66 -1.35 0.60
CA LEU A 110 8.34 -0.97 1.05
C LEU A 110 7.28 -1.05 -0.05
N LEU A 111 7.61 -0.70 -1.29
CA LEU A 111 6.59 -0.52 -2.32
C LEU A 111 6.68 -1.58 -3.42
N GLU A 112 7.84 -2.22 -3.59
CA GLU A 112 8.12 -3.15 -4.67
C GLU A 112 8.44 -4.59 -4.24
N ASP A 113 8.71 -4.86 -2.96
CA ASP A 113 9.06 -6.21 -2.47
C ASP A 113 7.83 -7.01 -2.02
N ASN A 114 7.96 -8.33 -2.14
CA ASN A 114 6.98 -9.33 -1.74
C ASN A 114 7.26 -9.77 -0.31
N PHE A 115 6.82 -8.97 0.66
CA PHE A 115 6.81 -9.41 2.06
C PHE A 115 6.10 -10.76 2.16
N LYS A 116 6.83 -11.76 2.64
CA LYS A 116 6.33 -13.13 2.72
C LYS A 116 5.33 -13.23 3.86
N THR A 117 4.07 -13.41 3.52
CA THR A 117 3.00 -13.68 4.49
C THR A 117 2.89 -15.18 4.74
N SER A 118 2.60 -15.57 5.99
CA SER A 118 2.30 -16.97 6.30
C SER A 118 0.87 -17.28 5.87
N PRO A 119 0.63 -18.30 5.03
CA PRO A 119 -0.71 -18.62 4.50
C PRO A 119 -1.71 -19.05 5.59
N ASN A 120 -1.25 -19.36 6.80
CA ASN A 120 -2.08 -19.82 7.92
C ASN A 120 -2.52 -18.70 8.87
N GLU A 121 -2.22 -17.44 8.55
CA GLU A 121 -2.52 -16.29 9.41
C GLU A 121 -3.69 -15.46 8.89
N THR A 122 -4.40 -14.77 9.81
CA THR A 122 -5.43 -13.82 9.43
C THR A 122 -4.83 -12.66 8.65
N ARG A 123 -5.64 -12.04 7.78
CA ARG A 123 -5.23 -10.87 6.98
C ARG A 123 -4.88 -9.68 7.87
N ALA A 124 -5.64 -9.47 8.95
CA ALA A 124 -5.32 -8.49 9.98
C ALA A 124 -3.92 -8.72 10.60
N LYS A 125 -3.57 -9.96 10.96
CA LYS A 125 -2.25 -10.30 11.52
C LYS A 125 -1.12 -10.08 10.52
N GLN A 126 -1.29 -10.53 9.28
CA GLN A 126 -0.31 -10.33 8.21
C GLN A 126 -0.05 -8.83 7.96
N ARG A 127 -1.10 -8.00 7.91
CA ARG A 127 -0.98 -6.54 7.75
C ARG A 127 -0.26 -5.90 8.94
N LYS A 128 -0.61 -6.28 10.16
CA LYS A 128 0.04 -5.82 11.39
C LYS A 128 1.55 -6.08 11.34
N GLU A 129 1.94 -7.33 11.13
CA GLU A 129 3.36 -7.74 11.12
C GLU A 129 4.14 -7.04 10.01
N MET A 130 3.53 -6.92 8.83
CA MET A 130 4.10 -6.17 7.72
C MET A 130 4.35 -4.70 8.09
N ILE A 131 3.35 -3.99 8.62
CA ILE A 131 3.50 -2.57 8.97
C ILE A 131 4.59 -2.39 10.02
N LEU A 132 4.58 -3.20 11.10
CA LEU A 132 5.59 -3.12 12.16
C LEU A 132 7.00 -3.36 11.62
N TYR A 133 7.18 -4.33 10.72
CA TYR A 133 8.45 -4.58 10.05
C TYR A 133 8.97 -3.34 9.31
N PHE A 134 8.12 -2.62 8.56
CA PHE A 134 8.55 -1.40 7.87
C PHE A 134 8.72 -0.20 8.80
N MET A 135 7.96 -0.11 9.90
CA MET A 135 8.22 0.88 10.95
C MET A 135 9.61 0.69 11.57
N ASP A 136 10.01 -0.57 11.82
CA ASP A 136 11.34 -0.88 12.36
C ASP A 136 12.45 -0.58 11.37
N LYS A 137 12.27 -0.97 10.10
CA LYS A 137 13.23 -0.62 9.04
C LYS A 137 13.38 0.89 8.88
N TYR A 138 12.26 1.63 8.87
CA TYR A 138 12.29 3.08 8.79
C TYR A 138 13.00 3.67 10.02
N ALA A 139 12.71 3.19 11.22
CA ALA A 139 13.36 3.65 12.45
C ALA A 139 14.87 3.39 12.46
N ALA A 140 15.34 2.31 11.83
CA ALA A 140 16.76 1.99 11.69
C ALA A 140 17.51 2.85 10.66
N MET A 141 16.79 3.55 9.76
CA MET A 141 17.43 4.43 8.76
C MET A 141 18.16 5.61 9.41
N SER A 142 19.21 6.07 8.73
CA SER A 142 19.93 7.30 9.07
C SER A 142 19.01 8.53 9.01
N ALA A 143 19.34 9.57 9.79
CA ALA A 143 18.58 10.81 9.78
C ALA A 143 18.53 11.47 8.38
N LYS A 144 19.62 11.36 7.62
CA LYS A 144 19.70 11.83 6.23
C LYS A 144 18.68 11.10 5.35
N ALA A 145 18.68 9.76 5.42
CA ALA A 145 17.78 8.94 4.62
C ALA A 145 16.30 9.15 4.99
N LYS A 146 15.98 9.26 6.28
CA LYS A 146 14.62 9.61 6.74
C LYS A 146 14.16 10.95 6.18
N ASN A 147 15.02 11.97 6.19
CA ASN A 147 14.68 13.29 5.67
C ASN A 147 14.38 13.23 4.17
N ALA A 148 15.27 12.64 3.37
CA ALA A 148 15.08 12.57 1.93
C ALA A 148 13.90 11.68 1.51
N PHE A 149 13.68 10.56 2.22
CA PHE A 149 12.46 9.77 2.06
C PHE A 149 11.22 10.63 2.37
N GLY A 150 11.21 11.37 3.48
CA GLY A 150 10.12 12.26 3.87
C GLY A 150 9.86 13.41 2.89
N GLN A 151 10.88 13.90 2.18
CA GLN A 151 10.68 14.90 1.13
C GLN A 151 9.90 14.36 -0.07
N LYS A 152 10.10 13.09 -0.44
CA LYS A 152 9.38 12.44 -1.56
C LYS A 152 8.06 11.81 -1.14
N PHE A 153 7.99 11.31 0.10
CA PHE A 153 6.87 10.56 0.66
C PHE A 153 6.49 11.06 2.06
N PRO A 154 6.05 12.33 2.19
CA PRO A 154 5.83 12.97 3.50
C PRO A 154 4.77 12.25 4.35
N ARG A 155 3.69 11.78 3.73
CA ARG A 155 2.62 11.04 4.43
C ARG A 155 3.11 9.71 5.00
N LEU A 156 3.93 8.99 4.25
CA LEU A 156 4.53 7.73 4.71
C LEU A 156 5.52 7.99 5.84
N ALA A 157 6.40 8.97 5.69
CA ALA A 157 7.36 9.34 6.73
C ALA A 157 6.67 9.75 8.03
N ALA A 158 5.59 10.52 7.96
CA ALA A 158 4.77 10.87 9.11
C ALA A 158 4.19 9.62 9.79
N SER A 159 3.61 8.71 9.02
CA SER A 159 3.00 7.47 9.55
C SER A 159 4.04 6.54 10.18
N PHE A 160 5.20 6.34 9.56
CA PHE A 160 6.27 5.50 10.13
C PHE A 160 6.91 6.10 11.39
N SER A 161 6.82 7.42 11.56
CA SER A 161 7.36 8.13 12.72
C SER A 161 6.36 8.29 13.86
N ASP A 162 5.10 7.86 13.69
CA ASP A 162 4.02 8.09 14.66
C ASP A 162 4.01 7.01 15.77
N PRO A 163 4.34 7.35 17.03
CA PRO A 163 4.36 6.40 18.14
C PRO A 163 2.95 5.96 18.57
N ALA A 164 1.94 6.82 18.41
CA ALA A 164 0.55 6.48 18.73
C ALA A 164 0.04 5.46 17.70
N LEU A 165 0.36 5.66 16.42
CA LEU A 165 0.02 4.71 15.37
C LEU A 165 0.70 3.35 15.60
N ARG A 166 1.98 3.34 16.00
CA ARG A 166 2.69 2.10 16.37
C ARG A 166 1.99 1.35 17.49
N THR A 167 1.56 2.07 18.52
CA THR A 167 0.84 1.50 19.67
C THR A 167 -0.49 0.88 19.22
N ALA A 168 -1.25 1.60 18.39
CA ALA A 168 -2.52 1.12 17.85
C ALA A 168 -2.34 -0.17 17.03
N ILE A 169 -1.35 -0.21 16.13
CA ILE A 169 -1.05 -1.41 15.33
C ILE A 169 -0.67 -2.59 16.22
N THR A 170 0.11 -2.36 17.27
CA THR A 170 0.55 -3.42 18.20
C THR A 170 -0.63 -4.05 18.94
N ALA A 171 -1.70 -3.29 19.19
CA ALA A 171 -2.89 -3.73 19.91
C ALA A 171 -3.87 -4.59 19.08
N ILE A 172 -3.69 -4.69 17.75
CA ILE A 172 -4.51 -5.56 16.89
C ILE A 172 -4.21 -7.03 17.24
N ASN A 173 -5.25 -7.83 17.51
CA ASN A 173 -5.14 -9.27 17.82
C ASN A 173 -5.32 -10.14 16.57
#